data_AF-A0A4Y8LQ66-F1
#
_entry.id   AF-A0A4Y8LQ66-F1
#
_cell.length_a   1.000
_cell.length_b   1.000
_cell.length_c   1.000
_cell.angle_alpha   90.00
_cell.angle_beta   90.00
_cell.angle_gamma   90.00
#
_symmetry.space_group_name_H-M   'P 1'
#
loop_
_entity.id
_entity.type
_entity.pdbx_description
1 polymer ?
#
loop_
_entity_poly.entity_id
_entity_poly.type
_entity_poly.pdbx_seq_one_letter_code
_entity_poly.pdbx_strand_id
1 'polypeptide(L)'
;MKDKTDPRIIRTKLLLRNALIDLLDEKGFEGTTIRDLMQKAGLNRGTFYLHYRDKYDLLEQSKEDMLKEILEIVKDIDPIQIMKYAERNEPHPAFLELFDFFTLNAVFFKVLLGPKGDPAYPVQVRQIMQKHIINKLSLLQSAHIPVPREFIIAYLASANLGVIQHWLENGMQLSPQEMALLITRMTTFGPLKTFGLKGEA
;
A
#
# COMPACT_ATOMS: atom_id res chain seq x y z
N MET A 1 -14.36 -6.41 -24.59
CA MET A 1 -14.65 -7.70 -23.93
C MET A 1 -13.75 -7.79 -22.71
N LYS A 2 -14.30 -7.80 -21.48
CA LYS A 2 -13.49 -8.05 -20.27
C LYS A 2 -13.06 -9.51 -20.31
N ASP A 3 -11.76 -9.74 -20.43
CA ASP A 3 -11.17 -11.07 -20.33
C ASP A 3 -11.43 -11.57 -18.90
N LYS A 4 -12.44 -12.44 -18.72
CA LYS A 4 -12.75 -13.04 -17.43
C LYS A 4 -11.70 -14.11 -17.19
N THR A 5 -10.60 -13.73 -16.55
CA THR A 5 -9.57 -14.65 -16.09
C THR A 5 -10.21 -15.82 -15.35
N ASP A 6 -9.83 -17.05 -15.71
CA ASP A 6 -10.38 -18.27 -15.12
C ASP A 6 -10.28 -18.23 -13.59
N PRO A 7 -11.39 -18.42 -12.84
CA PRO A 7 -11.38 -18.43 -11.38
C PRO A 7 -10.35 -19.36 -10.75
N ARG A 8 -9.97 -20.44 -11.45
CA ARG A 8 -8.93 -21.38 -11.01
C ARG A 8 -7.55 -20.75 -11.01
N ILE A 9 -7.25 -19.87 -11.97
CA ILE A 9 -5.99 -19.14 -12.04
C ILE A 9 -5.91 -18.18 -10.85
N ILE A 10 -6.98 -17.42 -10.60
CA ILE A 10 -7.06 -16.47 -9.47
C ILE A 10 -6.84 -17.20 -8.14
N ARG A 11 -7.55 -18.32 -7.93
CA ARG A 11 -7.40 -19.13 -6.72
C ARG A 11 -5.97 -19.66 -6.54
N THR A 12 -5.36 -20.16 -7.61
CA THR A 12 -3.99 -20.69 -7.57
C THR A 12 -2.98 -19.60 -7.22
N LYS A 13 -3.09 -18.42 -7.85
CA LYS A 13 -2.23 -17.26 -7.55
C LYS A 13 -2.38 -16.84 -6.09
N LEU A 14 -3.60 -16.79 -5.56
CA LEU A 14 -3.85 -16.45 -4.15
C LEU A 14 -3.21 -17.47 -3.18
N LEU A 15 -3.37 -18.78 -3.45
CA LEU A 15 -2.76 -19.83 -2.63
C LEU A 15 -1.24 -19.74 -2.60
N LEU A 16 -0.61 -19.53 -3.78
CA LEU A 16 0.84 -19.40 -3.89
C LEU A 16 1.36 -18.13 -3.22
N ARG A 17 0.64 -17.02 -3.32
CA ARG A 17 1.00 -15.76 -2.65
C ARG A 17 0.94 -15.89 -1.13
N ASN A 18 -0.13 -16.48 -0.59
CA ASN A 18 -0.26 -16.72 0.85
C ASN A 18 0.86 -17.65 1.34
N ALA A 19 1.11 -18.75 0.62
CA ALA A 19 2.22 -19.66 0.94
C ALA A 19 3.58 -18.95 0.93
N LEU A 20 3.83 -18.06 -0.04
CA LEU A 20 5.04 -17.25 -0.08
C LEU A 20 5.14 -16.40 1.18
N ILE A 21 4.14 -15.57 1.46
CA ILE A 21 4.14 -14.63 2.59
C ILE A 21 4.44 -15.34 3.91
N ASP A 22 3.76 -16.45 4.18
CA ASP A 22 3.96 -17.19 5.43
C ASP A 22 5.38 -17.76 5.52
N LEU A 23 5.95 -18.24 4.41
CA LEU A 23 7.33 -18.76 4.38
C LEU A 23 8.37 -17.64 4.49
N LEU A 24 8.07 -16.45 3.97
CA LEU A 24 8.93 -15.28 4.16
C LEU A 24 9.00 -14.86 5.64
N ASP A 25 7.88 -14.89 6.34
CA ASP A 25 7.83 -14.60 7.77
C ASP A 25 8.55 -15.69 8.60
N GLU A 26 8.35 -16.97 8.27
CA GLU A 26 8.93 -18.10 9.00
C GLU A 26 10.46 -18.25 8.82
N LYS A 27 10.97 -18.09 7.60
CA LYS A 27 12.37 -18.43 7.28
C LYS A 27 13.03 -17.54 6.22
N GLY A 28 12.39 -16.43 5.86
CA GLY A 28 12.91 -15.47 4.90
C GLY A 28 12.84 -15.93 3.44
N PHE A 29 13.12 -14.98 2.54
CA PHE A 29 13.07 -15.21 1.10
C PHE A 29 14.11 -16.22 0.61
N GLU A 30 15.34 -16.13 1.10
CA GLU A 30 16.42 -17.03 0.67
C GLU A 30 16.19 -18.47 1.14
N GLY A 31 15.68 -18.66 2.37
CA GLY A 31 15.35 -19.98 2.91
C GLY A 31 14.12 -20.65 2.27
N THR A 32 13.37 -19.92 1.45
CA THR A 32 12.15 -20.41 0.77
C THR A 32 12.47 -21.09 -0.55
N THR A 33 11.98 -22.31 -0.75
CA THR A 33 12.12 -23.08 -2.00
C THR A 33 10.78 -23.30 -2.68
N ILE A 34 10.80 -23.62 -3.98
CA ILE A 34 9.58 -24.00 -4.73
C ILE A 34 8.90 -25.22 -4.10
N ARG A 35 9.66 -26.17 -3.53
CA ARG A 35 9.08 -27.34 -2.85
C ARG A 35 8.23 -26.91 -1.65
N ASP A 36 8.74 -25.97 -0.85
CA ASP A 36 8.03 -25.51 0.34
C ASP A 36 6.77 -24.73 -0.05
N LEU A 37 6.87 -23.87 -1.07
CA LEU A 37 5.73 -23.14 -1.64
C LEU A 37 4.63 -24.12 -2.09
N MET A 38 5.01 -25.18 -2.79
CA MET A 38 4.06 -26.20 -3.27
C MET A 38 3.42 -26.98 -2.13
N GLN A 39 4.23 -27.39 -1.17
CA GLN A 39 3.73 -28.12 0.00
C GLN A 39 2.76 -27.27 0.81
N LYS A 40 3.09 -26.00 1.07
CA LYS A 40 2.26 -25.08 1.85
C LYS A 40 0.98 -24.67 1.12
N ALA A 41 1.06 -24.44 -0.19
CA ALA A 41 -0.11 -24.12 -1.01
C ALA A 41 -1.01 -25.34 -1.30
N GLY A 42 -0.53 -26.57 -1.05
CA GLY A 42 -1.26 -27.80 -1.38
C GLY A 42 -1.37 -28.02 -2.89
N LEU A 43 -0.33 -27.68 -3.65
CA LEU A 43 -0.31 -27.67 -5.11
C LEU A 43 0.86 -28.47 -5.67
N ASN A 44 0.76 -28.88 -6.93
CA ASN A 44 1.79 -29.67 -7.60
C ASN A 44 2.81 -28.74 -8.28
N ARG A 45 4.09 -29.13 -8.34
CA ARG A 45 5.15 -28.31 -8.99
C ARG A 45 4.81 -27.90 -10.43
N GLY A 46 4.13 -28.76 -11.20
CA GLY A 46 3.67 -28.42 -12.55
C GLY A 46 2.75 -27.20 -12.56
N THR A 47 1.85 -27.08 -11.58
CA THR A 47 0.93 -25.95 -11.43
C THR A 47 1.66 -24.63 -11.17
N PHE A 48 2.76 -24.66 -10.42
CA PHE A 48 3.59 -23.48 -10.19
C PHE A 48 4.15 -22.92 -11.50
N TYR A 49 4.75 -23.79 -12.30
CA TYR A 49 5.42 -23.40 -13.54
C TYR A 49 4.45 -22.96 -14.65
N LEU A 50 3.14 -23.18 -14.48
CA LEU A 50 2.12 -22.59 -15.35
C LEU A 50 1.95 -21.08 -15.11
N HIS A 51 2.34 -20.57 -13.95
CA HIS A 51 2.11 -19.19 -13.54
C HIS A 51 3.41 -18.42 -13.30
N TYR A 52 4.47 -19.09 -12.87
CA TYR A 52 5.70 -18.46 -12.42
C TYR A 52 6.94 -19.22 -12.89
N ARG A 53 7.96 -18.48 -13.30
CA ARG A 53 9.26 -19.04 -13.72
C ARG A 53 10.05 -19.57 -12.54
N ASP A 54 10.05 -18.82 -11.44
CA ASP A 54 10.74 -19.13 -10.19
C ASP A 54 10.12 -18.35 -9.01
N LYS A 55 10.74 -18.44 -7.83
CA LYS A 55 10.26 -17.74 -6.62
C LYS A 55 10.41 -16.21 -6.70
N TYR A 56 11.33 -15.69 -7.50
CA TYR A 56 11.52 -14.26 -7.70
C TYR A 56 10.39 -13.69 -8.56
N ASP A 57 10.03 -14.39 -9.64
CA ASP A 57 8.89 -14.05 -10.49
C ASP A 57 7.56 -14.07 -9.69
N LEU A 58 7.37 -15.06 -8.82
CA LEU A 58 6.21 -15.06 -7.90
C LEU A 58 6.19 -13.83 -6.98
N LEU A 59 7.34 -13.46 -6.40
CA LEU A 59 7.42 -12.28 -5.53
C LEU A 59 7.12 -10.99 -6.32
N GLU A 60 7.74 -10.81 -7.48
CA GLU A 60 7.57 -9.60 -8.29
C GLU A 60 6.11 -9.43 -8.74
N GLN A 61 5.51 -10.49 -9.29
CA GLN A 61 4.09 -10.46 -9.67
C GLN A 61 3.18 -10.21 -8.45
N SER A 62 3.52 -10.77 -7.28
CA SER A 62 2.75 -10.51 -6.05
C SER A 62 2.83 -9.04 -5.62
N LYS A 63 4.02 -8.42 -5.72
CA LYS A 63 4.23 -6.99 -5.47
C LYS A 63 3.43 -6.13 -6.44
N GLU A 64 3.50 -6.44 -7.73
CA GLU A 64 2.75 -5.73 -8.77
C GLU A 64 1.24 -5.82 -8.55
N ASP A 65 0.72 -7.01 -8.20
CA ASP A 65 -0.70 -7.21 -7.95
C ASP A 65 -1.17 -6.36 -6.75
N MET A 66 -0.41 -6.31 -5.65
CA MET A 66 -0.73 -5.43 -4.52
C MET A 66 -0.70 -3.95 -4.88
N LEU A 67 0.28 -3.54 -5.70
CA LEU A 67 0.37 -2.15 -6.18
C LEU A 67 -0.80 -1.77 -7.08
N LYS A 68 -1.28 -2.70 -7.93
CA LYS A 68 -2.47 -2.49 -8.76
C LYS A 68 -3.72 -2.29 -7.90
N GLU A 69 -3.92 -3.11 -6.87
CA GLU A 69 -5.06 -2.95 -5.95
C GLU A 69 -5.00 -1.61 -5.21
N ILE A 70 -3.83 -1.21 -4.69
CA ILE A 70 -3.64 0.11 -4.07
C ILE A 70 -4.04 1.22 -5.05
N LEU A 71 -3.54 1.15 -6.29
CA LEU A 71 -3.84 2.13 -7.32
C LEU A 71 -5.32 2.19 -7.66
N GLU A 72 -6.01 1.05 -7.72
CA GLU A 72 -7.45 0.99 -7.98
C GLU A 72 -8.26 1.63 -6.85
N ILE A 73 -7.90 1.40 -5.58
CA ILE A 73 -8.55 2.02 -4.41
C ILE A 73 -8.41 3.55 -4.46
N VAL A 74 -7.21 4.04 -4.78
CA VAL A 74 -6.94 5.49 -4.74
C VAL A 74 -7.24 6.20 -6.06
N LYS A 75 -7.59 5.50 -7.13
CA LYS A 75 -7.68 6.05 -8.50
C LYS A 75 -8.59 7.27 -8.60
N ASP A 76 -9.68 7.31 -7.82
CA ASP A 76 -10.71 8.34 -7.88
C ASP A 76 -10.61 9.37 -6.75
N ILE A 77 -9.53 9.32 -5.95
CA ILE A 77 -9.28 10.31 -4.91
C ILE A 77 -9.20 11.72 -5.52
N ASP A 78 -9.88 12.66 -4.87
CA ASP A 78 -9.85 14.08 -5.19
C ASP A 78 -9.35 14.84 -3.95
N PRO A 79 -8.26 15.62 -4.06
CA PRO A 79 -7.76 16.43 -2.95
C PRO A 79 -8.82 17.34 -2.33
N ILE A 80 -9.76 17.88 -3.11
CA ILE A 80 -10.85 18.72 -2.60
C ILE A 80 -11.80 17.91 -1.71
N GLN A 81 -12.09 16.66 -2.08
CA GLN A 81 -12.90 15.78 -1.23
C GLN A 81 -12.19 15.44 0.07
N ILE A 82 -10.89 15.14 0.04
CA ILE A 82 -10.10 14.91 1.26
C ILE A 82 -10.25 16.09 2.24
N MET A 83 -10.14 17.33 1.75
CA MET A 83 -10.33 18.53 2.58
C MET A 83 -11.72 18.58 3.21
N LYS A 84 -12.79 18.32 2.43
CA LYS A 84 -14.17 18.33 2.95
C LYS A 84 -14.41 17.27 4.04
N TYR A 85 -13.84 16.08 3.89
CA TYR A 85 -13.93 15.05 4.94
C TYR A 85 -13.13 15.44 6.19
N ALA A 86 -11.94 16.02 6.01
CA ALA A 86 -11.13 16.51 7.13
C ALA A 86 -11.83 17.63 7.93
N GLU A 87 -12.50 18.57 7.26
CA GLU A 87 -13.29 19.63 7.89
C GLU A 87 -14.47 19.12 8.72
N ARG A 88 -15.08 18.01 8.30
CA ARG A 88 -16.14 17.31 9.06
C ARG A 88 -15.58 16.36 10.12
N ASN A 89 -14.26 16.23 10.24
CA ASN A 89 -13.58 15.27 11.10
C ASN A 89 -14.04 13.83 10.83
N GLU A 90 -14.18 13.49 9.56
CA GLU A 90 -14.57 12.17 9.07
C GLU A 90 -13.42 11.51 8.29
N PRO A 91 -13.27 10.18 8.33
CA PRO A 91 -12.32 9.48 7.48
C PRO A 91 -12.74 9.58 6.01
N HIS A 92 -11.78 9.82 5.11
CA HIS A 92 -12.05 9.72 3.69
C HIS A 92 -12.29 8.24 3.30
N PRO A 93 -13.37 7.90 2.57
CA PRO A 93 -13.73 6.51 2.26
C PRO A 93 -12.61 5.70 1.59
N ALA A 94 -11.90 6.28 0.62
CA ALA A 94 -10.79 5.60 -0.04
C ALA A 94 -9.60 5.33 0.90
N PHE A 95 -9.38 6.14 1.94
CA PHE A 95 -8.34 5.85 2.93
C PHE A 95 -8.79 4.75 3.89
N LEU A 96 -10.08 4.70 4.24
CA LEU A 96 -10.64 3.58 5.00
C LEU A 96 -10.47 2.26 4.24
N GLU A 97 -10.91 2.22 2.97
CA GLU A 97 -10.73 1.05 2.11
C GLU A 97 -9.25 0.65 1.97
N LEU A 98 -8.34 1.63 1.86
CA LEU A 98 -6.91 1.38 1.80
C LEU A 98 -6.36 0.75 3.09
N PHE A 99 -6.77 1.23 4.27
CA PHE A 99 -6.34 0.65 5.54
C PHE A 99 -7.00 -0.70 5.84
N ASP A 100 -8.24 -0.94 5.40
CA ASP A 100 -8.86 -2.26 5.41
C ASP A 100 -8.07 -3.23 4.53
N PHE A 101 -7.68 -2.79 3.32
CA PHE A 101 -6.84 -3.57 2.42
C PHE A 101 -5.46 -3.89 3.03
N PHE A 102 -4.81 -2.93 3.70
CA PHE A 102 -3.57 -3.19 4.41
C PHE A 102 -3.76 -4.18 5.56
N THR A 103 -4.88 -4.12 6.29
CA THR A 103 -5.19 -5.07 7.37
C THR A 103 -5.36 -6.49 6.83
N LEU A 104 -6.12 -6.64 5.74
CA LEU A 104 -6.35 -7.93 5.08
C LEU A 104 -5.05 -8.58 4.57
N ASN A 105 -4.03 -7.76 4.27
CA ASN A 105 -2.75 -8.20 3.72
C ASN A 105 -1.57 -7.85 4.65
N ALA A 106 -1.82 -7.72 5.95
CA ALA A 106 -0.86 -7.12 6.88
C ALA A 106 0.48 -7.86 6.92
N VAL A 107 0.48 -9.20 6.86
CA VAL A 107 1.71 -10.00 6.88
C VAL A 107 2.57 -9.67 5.64
N PHE A 108 1.98 -9.58 4.45
CA PHE A 108 2.69 -9.21 3.22
C PHE A 108 3.36 -7.84 3.36
N PHE A 109 2.59 -6.83 3.75
CA PHE A 109 3.09 -5.46 3.84
C PHE A 109 4.11 -5.29 4.97
N LYS A 110 3.89 -5.93 6.12
CA LYS A 110 4.85 -5.92 7.24
C LYS A 110 6.18 -6.54 6.85
N VAL A 111 6.16 -7.68 6.16
CA VAL A 111 7.39 -8.36 5.72
C VAL A 111 8.11 -7.54 4.65
N LEU A 112 7.42 -7.10 3.60
CA LEU A 112 8.09 -6.43 2.47
C LEU A 112 8.42 -4.96 2.69
N LEU A 113 7.63 -4.23 3.48
CA LEU A 113 7.92 -2.83 3.81
C LEU A 113 8.81 -2.68 5.04
N GLY A 114 9.00 -3.76 5.80
CA GLY A 114 9.85 -3.77 6.98
C GLY A 114 11.35 -3.81 6.65
N PRO A 115 12.22 -3.63 7.65
CA PRO A 115 13.67 -3.50 7.47
C PRO A 115 14.37 -4.78 6.94
N LYS A 116 13.72 -5.93 7.06
CA LYS A 116 14.21 -7.23 6.56
C LYS A 116 13.59 -7.64 5.22
N GLY A 117 12.71 -6.80 4.67
CA GLY A 117 12.02 -7.03 3.40
C GLY A 117 12.89 -6.74 2.18
N ASP A 118 12.23 -6.52 1.04
CA ASP A 118 12.87 -6.06 -0.18
C ASP A 118 13.09 -4.53 -0.11
N PRO A 119 14.34 -4.03 -0.03
CA PRO A 119 14.62 -2.60 0.06
C PRO A 119 14.09 -1.80 -1.14
N ALA A 120 13.89 -2.43 -2.29
CA ALA A 120 13.33 -1.78 -3.47
C ALA A 120 11.82 -1.53 -3.34
N TYR A 121 11.09 -2.33 -2.53
CA TYR A 121 9.63 -2.26 -2.51
C TYR A 121 9.08 -0.97 -1.88
N PRO A 122 9.56 -0.48 -0.72
CA PRO A 122 9.17 0.85 -0.22
C PRO A 122 9.47 1.97 -1.21
N VAL A 123 10.58 1.86 -1.97
CA VAL A 123 10.94 2.83 -3.00
C VAL A 123 9.92 2.82 -4.15
N GLN A 124 9.54 1.63 -4.63
CA GLN A 124 8.52 1.46 -5.67
C GLN A 124 7.16 2.01 -5.22
N VAL A 125 6.70 1.67 -4.01
CA VAL A 125 5.45 2.16 -3.43
C VAL A 125 5.45 3.69 -3.36
N ARG A 126 6.54 4.29 -2.85
CA ARG A 126 6.68 5.75 -2.76
C ARG A 126 6.64 6.41 -4.15
N GLN A 127 7.32 5.85 -5.14
CA GLN A 127 7.31 6.39 -6.51
C GLN A 127 5.92 6.33 -7.13
N ILE A 128 5.16 5.26 -6.88
CA ILE A 128 3.77 5.13 -7.34
C ILE A 128 2.88 6.17 -6.66
N MET A 129 3.02 6.36 -5.34
CA MET A 129 2.34 7.43 -4.62
C MET A 129 2.65 8.81 -5.20
N GLN A 130 3.93 9.11 -5.47
CA GLN A 130 4.34 10.38 -6.07
C GLN A 130 3.69 10.60 -7.44
N LYS A 131 3.72 9.59 -8.32
CA LYS A 131 3.06 9.66 -9.64
C LYS A 131 1.56 9.91 -9.52
N HIS A 132 0.91 9.22 -8.59
CA HIS A 132 -0.53 9.40 -8.34
C HIS A 132 -0.84 10.82 -7.83
N ILE A 133 -0.07 11.32 -6.85
CA ILE A 133 -0.22 12.68 -6.31
C ILE A 133 0.04 13.74 -7.40
N ILE A 134 1.05 13.55 -8.26
CA ILE A 134 1.33 14.44 -9.41
C ILE A 134 0.09 14.55 -10.30
N ASN A 135 -0.50 13.42 -10.68
CA ASN A 135 -1.65 13.36 -11.56
C ASN A 135 -2.89 14.02 -10.96
N LYS A 136 -3.10 13.90 -9.65
CA LYS A 136 -4.24 14.53 -8.96
C LYS A 136 -4.06 16.02 -8.74
N LEU A 137 -2.86 16.45 -8.35
CA LEU A 137 -2.58 17.86 -8.11
C LEU A 137 -2.44 18.66 -9.42
N SER A 138 -2.14 18.03 -10.58
CA SER A 138 -1.99 18.77 -11.85
C SER A 138 -3.34 19.26 -12.39
N LEU A 139 -4.43 18.69 -11.88
CA LEU A 139 -5.79 19.09 -12.21
C LEU A 139 -6.23 20.35 -11.45
N LEU A 140 -5.48 20.75 -10.41
CA LEU A 140 -5.78 21.91 -9.59
C LEU A 140 -4.99 23.13 -10.09
N GLN A 141 -5.70 24.21 -10.45
CA GLN A 141 -5.06 25.50 -10.68
C GLN A 141 -4.73 26.14 -9.33
N SER A 142 -3.43 26.30 -9.05
CA SER A 142 -2.95 26.98 -7.85
C SER A 142 -2.44 28.37 -8.23
N ALA A 143 -3.04 29.43 -7.68
CA ALA A 143 -2.66 30.81 -8.02
C ALA A 143 -1.27 31.20 -7.49
N HIS A 144 -0.79 30.56 -6.40
CA HIS A 144 0.55 30.75 -5.85
C HIS A 144 0.90 29.54 -4.97
N ILE A 145 2.04 28.89 -5.23
CA ILE A 145 2.55 27.82 -4.36
C ILE A 145 3.83 28.34 -3.69
N PRO A 146 3.83 28.57 -2.36
CA PRO A 146 4.97 29.17 -1.65
C PRO A 146 6.18 28.21 -1.55
N VAL A 147 6.00 26.93 -1.88
CA VAL A 147 7.02 25.88 -1.85
C VAL A 147 7.05 25.20 -3.21
N PRO A 148 8.22 24.83 -3.76
CA PRO A 148 8.26 24.12 -5.04
C PRO A 148 7.49 22.79 -4.95
N ARG A 149 6.68 22.52 -5.98
CA ARG A 149 5.66 21.47 -5.97
C ARG A 149 6.26 20.08 -5.75
N GLU A 150 7.45 19.83 -6.29
CA GLU A 150 8.19 18.57 -6.16
C GLU A 150 8.49 18.22 -4.69
N PHE A 151 8.78 19.19 -3.83
CA PHE A 151 9.02 18.95 -2.41
C PHE A 151 7.72 18.63 -1.67
N ILE A 152 6.59 19.25 -2.04
CA ILE A 152 5.28 18.92 -1.49
C ILE A 152 4.91 17.47 -1.84
N ILE A 153 5.09 17.08 -3.10
CA ILE A 153 4.83 15.70 -3.56
C ILE A 153 5.71 14.70 -2.83
N ALA A 154 7.02 14.99 -2.71
CA ALA A 154 7.96 14.13 -2.00
C ALA A 154 7.63 14.00 -0.51
N TYR A 155 7.25 15.11 0.14
CA TYR A 155 6.82 15.14 1.52
C TYR A 155 5.55 14.29 1.74
N LEU A 156 4.49 14.51 0.96
CA LEU A 156 3.22 13.78 1.10
C LEU A 156 3.40 12.28 0.90
N ALA A 157 4.11 11.87 -0.16
CA ALA A 157 4.35 10.45 -0.44
C ALA A 157 5.19 9.79 0.67
N SER A 158 6.21 10.48 1.18
CA SER A 158 7.09 9.94 2.22
C SER A 158 6.40 9.89 3.59
N ALA A 159 5.64 10.92 3.95
CA ALA A 159 4.88 10.97 5.19
C ALA A 159 3.80 9.88 5.23
N ASN A 160 3.02 9.73 4.16
CA ASN A 160 1.98 8.70 4.09
C ASN A 160 2.57 7.29 4.17
N LEU A 161 3.64 7.01 3.43
CA LEU A 161 4.33 5.71 3.52
C LEU A 161 4.88 5.46 4.93
N GLY A 162 5.49 6.48 5.54
CA GLY A 162 6.04 6.37 6.90
C GLY A 162 4.96 6.08 7.95
N VAL A 163 3.79 6.69 7.84
CA VAL A 163 2.64 6.40 8.72
C VAL A 163 2.15 4.96 8.56
N ILE A 164 2.05 4.46 7.31
CA ILE A 164 1.65 3.07 7.04
C ILE A 164 2.69 2.09 7.62
N GLN A 165 3.98 2.31 7.37
CA GLN A 165 5.06 1.48 7.90
C GLN A 165 5.05 1.46 9.43
N HIS A 166 4.97 2.63 10.06
CA HIS A 166 4.93 2.74 11.52
C HIS A 166 3.73 1.99 12.11
N TRP A 167 2.55 2.12 11.49
CA TRP A 167 1.35 1.42 11.96
C TRP A 167 1.46 -0.11 11.86
N LEU A 168 1.99 -0.63 10.74
CA LEU A 168 2.23 -2.06 10.54
C LEU A 168 3.28 -2.62 11.50
N GLU A 169 4.37 -1.89 11.73
CA GLU A 169 5.47 -2.29 12.60
C GLU A 169 5.06 -2.33 14.08
N ASN A 170 4.20 -1.40 14.51
CA ASN A 170 3.72 -1.30 15.89
C ASN A 170 2.45 -2.11 16.17
N GLY A 171 2.15 -3.11 15.33
CA GLY A 171 1.09 -4.09 15.59
C GLY A 171 -0.32 -3.60 15.31
N MET A 172 -0.47 -2.56 14.48
CA MET A 172 -1.78 -2.05 14.04
C MET A 172 -2.72 -1.68 15.21
N GLN A 173 -2.20 -0.99 16.23
CA GLN A 173 -2.95 -0.66 17.45
C GLN A 173 -4.19 0.21 17.19
N LEU A 174 -4.11 1.10 16.19
CA LEU A 174 -5.25 1.89 15.73
C LEU A 174 -6.03 1.09 14.70
N SER A 175 -7.36 1.15 14.76
CA SER A 175 -8.25 0.57 13.76
C SER A 175 -8.06 1.22 12.39
N PRO A 176 -8.45 0.55 11.28
CA PRO A 176 -8.45 1.14 9.95
C PRO A 176 -9.19 2.48 9.88
N GLN A 177 -10.29 2.60 10.62
CA GLN A 177 -11.08 3.83 10.69
C GLN A 177 -10.34 4.99 11.36
N GLU A 178 -9.63 4.72 12.45
CA GLU A 178 -8.80 5.71 13.13
C GLU A 178 -7.61 6.14 12.26
N MET A 179 -6.97 5.19 11.59
CA MET A 179 -5.87 5.46 10.66
C MET A 179 -6.31 6.28 9.45
N ALA A 180 -7.48 5.96 8.89
CA ALA A 180 -8.05 6.72 7.79
C ALA A 180 -8.35 8.16 8.20
N LEU A 181 -8.97 8.37 9.37
CA LEU A 181 -9.21 9.71 9.91
C LEU A 181 -7.89 10.47 10.17
N LEU A 182 -6.89 9.79 10.72
CA LEU A 182 -5.57 10.37 10.99
C LEU A 182 -4.91 10.86 9.69
N ILE A 183 -4.84 10.02 8.65
CA ILE A 183 -4.25 10.40 7.36
C ILE A 183 -5.07 11.49 6.66
N THR A 184 -6.41 11.45 6.73
CA THR A 184 -7.27 12.52 6.22
C THR A 184 -6.91 13.86 6.87
N ARG A 185 -6.75 13.90 8.19
CA ARG A 185 -6.38 15.12 8.93
C ARG A 185 -4.97 15.58 8.60
N MET A 186 -3.98 14.68 8.63
CA MET A 186 -2.59 15.02 8.35
C MET A 186 -2.39 15.56 6.95
N THR A 187 -3.08 14.99 5.96
CA THR A 187 -2.99 15.42 4.55
C THR A 187 -3.54 16.84 4.36
N THR A 188 -4.62 17.21 5.06
CA THR A 188 -5.26 18.53 4.90
C THR A 188 -4.66 19.61 5.79
N PHE A 189 -4.43 19.30 7.07
CA PHE A 189 -4.04 20.30 8.06
C PHE A 189 -2.53 20.37 8.29
N GLY A 190 -1.78 19.39 7.78
CA GLY A 190 -0.36 19.22 8.10
C GLY A 190 -0.13 18.72 9.53
N PRO A 191 1.12 18.38 9.88
CA PRO A 191 1.44 17.69 11.13
C PRO A 191 1.25 18.59 12.36
N LEU A 192 1.63 19.87 12.31
CA LEU A 192 1.59 20.77 13.48
C LEU A 192 0.14 21.03 13.93
N LYS A 193 -0.75 21.37 13.00
CA LYS A 193 -2.16 21.59 13.29
C LYS A 193 -2.85 20.28 13.71
N THR A 194 -2.44 19.14 13.15
CA THR A 194 -2.96 17.82 13.55
C THR A 194 -2.53 17.43 14.96
N PHE A 195 -1.31 17.79 15.38
CA PHE A 195 -0.81 17.63 16.76
C PHE A 195 -1.57 18.50 17.78
N GLY A 196 -2.44 19.41 17.32
CA GLY A 196 -3.23 20.29 18.19
C GLY A 196 -2.54 21.62 18.51
N LEU A 197 -1.40 21.93 17.88
CA LEU A 197 -0.77 23.23 18.01
C LEU A 197 -1.63 24.26 17.27
N LYS A 198 -2.22 25.18 18.03
CA LYS A 198 -2.76 26.42 17.48
C LYS A 198 -1.60 27.40 17.44
N GLY A 199 -1.25 27.91 16.26
CA GLY A 199 -0.37 29.07 16.21
C GLY A 199 -1.04 30.19 16.99
N GLU A 200 -0.44 30.63 18.08
CA GLU A 200 -0.82 31.90 18.66
C GLU A 200 -0.49 32.96 17.60
N ALA A 201 -1.52 33.72 17.23
CA ALA A 201 -1.43 34.81 16.25
C ALA A 201 -0.74 36.03 16.88
#